data_AF-A0A3A9FH54-F1
#
_entry.id   AF-A0A3A9FH54-F1
#
_cell.length_a   1.000
_cell.length_b   1.000
_cell.length_c   1.000
_cell.angle_alpha   90.00
_cell.angle_beta   90.00
_cell.angle_gamma   90.00
#
_symmetry.space_group_name_H-M   'P 1'
#
loop_
_entity.id
_entity.type
_entity.pdbx_description
1 polymer ?
#
loop_
_entity_poly.entity_id
_entity_poly.type
_entity_poly.pdbx_seq_one_letter_code
_entity_poly.pdbx_strand_id
1 'polypeptide(L)'
;MAKTGIEYAVFGLLQEDGTYTGGKYLSPVTNFNGTPTKASVTDYGDNRALETDNSVTGGTLSIEMNQDEDDIYVFLLGHAKDKETGEIIYNVNDTAPYVGCGAIGKSGSKYVAKFYKKVQFSEPNDENTTKQENTTFGHTTVEGTILIPEDGAWKLREEFATLAEAKTWLNGKVGIAAA
;
A
#
# COMPACT_ATOMS: atom_id res chain seq x y z
N MET A 1 -13.27 -15.98 -9.92
CA MET A 1 -13.95 -15.66 -8.64
C MET A 1 -13.90 -14.16 -8.44
N ALA A 2 -15.04 -13.51 -8.25
CA ALA A 2 -15.10 -12.06 -8.00
C ALA A 2 -14.35 -11.73 -6.70
N LYS A 3 -13.63 -10.59 -6.69
CA LYS A 3 -13.02 -10.05 -5.47
C LYS A 3 -14.12 -9.30 -4.72
N THR A 4 -14.50 -9.78 -3.55
CA THR A 4 -15.55 -9.19 -2.73
C THR A 4 -14.90 -8.38 -1.62
N GLY A 5 -14.63 -7.11 -1.89
CA GLY A 5 -14.20 -6.13 -0.88
C GLY A 5 -12.80 -6.32 -0.28
N ILE A 6 -12.39 -5.31 0.46
CA ILE A 6 -11.20 -5.29 1.32
C ILE A 6 -11.69 -5.41 2.76
N GLU A 7 -11.09 -6.32 3.51
CA GLU A 7 -11.50 -6.67 4.87
C GLU A 7 -10.56 -6.10 5.93
N TYR A 8 -9.33 -5.78 5.52
CA TYR A 8 -8.27 -5.30 6.42
C TYR A 8 -7.10 -4.75 5.62
N ALA A 9 -6.48 -3.68 6.08
CA ALA A 9 -5.23 -3.17 5.54
C ALA A 9 -4.30 -2.69 6.67
N VAL A 10 -2.99 -2.81 6.45
CA VAL A 10 -1.95 -2.44 7.42
C VAL A 10 -0.75 -1.85 6.71
N PHE A 11 0.04 -1.09 7.46
CA PHE A 11 1.34 -0.59 7.02
C PHE A 11 2.37 -0.72 8.13
N GLY A 12 3.67 -0.62 7.79
CA GLY A 12 4.77 -0.52 8.74
C GLY A 12 6.02 0.07 8.08
N LEU A 13 6.88 0.74 8.86
CA LEU A 13 8.10 1.40 8.38
C LEU A 13 9.15 0.36 8.03
N LEU A 14 9.60 0.37 6.78
CA LEU A 14 10.72 -0.46 6.32
C LEU A 14 12.02 0.04 6.96
N GLN A 15 12.73 -0.86 7.63
CA GLN A 15 14.05 -0.63 8.20
C GLN A 15 15.15 -1.03 7.22
N GLU A 16 16.38 -0.60 7.47
CA GLU A 16 17.55 -0.94 6.63
C GLU A 16 17.84 -2.46 6.60
N ASP A 17 17.49 -3.19 7.66
CA ASP A 17 17.65 -4.65 7.74
C ASP A 17 16.56 -5.43 6.98
N GLY A 18 15.61 -4.73 6.34
CA GLY A 18 14.49 -5.32 5.61
C GLY A 18 13.30 -5.72 6.47
N THR A 19 13.34 -5.46 7.78
CA THR A 19 12.21 -5.66 8.69
C THR A 19 11.27 -4.45 8.71
N TYR A 20 10.11 -4.60 9.37
CA TYR A 20 9.12 -3.52 9.49
C TYR A 20 8.83 -3.23 10.94
N THR A 21 8.72 -1.95 11.29
CA THR A 21 8.41 -1.50 12.65
C THR A 21 7.27 -0.49 12.66
N GLY A 22 6.73 -0.25 13.86
CA GLY A 22 5.65 0.74 14.05
C GLY A 22 4.38 0.40 13.28
N GLY A 23 4.13 -0.90 13.01
CA GLY A 23 3.01 -1.31 12.21
C GLY A 23 1.68 -0.84 12.80
N LYS A 24 0.76 -0.43 11.92
CA LYS A 24 -0.58 0.01 12.32
C LYS A 24 -1.64 -0.51 11.35
N TYR A 25 -2.86 -0.63 11.88
CA TYR A 25 -4.05 -0.77 11.06
C TYR A 25 -4.23 0.50 10.24
N LEU A 26 -4.53 0.32 8.96
CA LEU A 26 -4.95 1.38 8.09
C LEU A 26 -6.47 1.54 8.21
N SER A 27 -6.97 2.79 8.25
CA SER A 27 -8.38 3.14 8.15
C SER A 27 -9.15 2.28 7.14
N PRO A 28 -10.46 2.02 7.30
CA PRO A 28 -11.24 1.24 6.34
C PRO A 28 -11.00 1.69 4.90
N VAL A 29 -10.54 0.75 4.06
CA VAL A 29 -10.10 1.02 2.69
C VAL A 29 -11.18 0.58 1.71
N THR A 30 -11.58 1.46 0.79
CA THR A 30 -12.51 1.14 -0.29
C THR A 30 -11.80 0.61 -1.53
N ASN A 31 -10.57 1.07 -1.78
CA ASN A 31 -9.76 0.60 -2.90
C ASN A 31 -8.30 0.40 -2.50
N PHE A 32 -7.71 -0.71 -2.95
CA PHE A 32 -6.30 -1.04 -2.76
C PHE A 32 -5.79 -1.63 -4.07
N ASN A 33 -5.20 -0.76 -4.89
CA ASN A 33 -4.82 -1.06 -6.26
C ASN A 33 -3.31 -0.95 -6.43
N GLY A 34 -2.63 -2.09 -6.58
CA GLY A 34 -1.23 -2.12 -6.97
C GLY A 34 -1.07 -2.48 -8.44
N THR A 35 -0.49 -1.57 -9.20
CA THR A 35 -0.24 -1.69 -10.64
C THR A 35 1.26 -1.85 -10.90
N PRO A 36 1.74 -3.06 -11.26
CA PRO A 36 3.14 -3.26 -11.56
C PRO A 36 3.52 -2.67 -12.93
N THR A 37 4.63 -1.94 -12.97
CA THR A 37 5.27 -1.48 -14.21
C THR A 37 6.19 -2.58 -14.72
N LYS A 38 6.09 -2.89 -16.02
CA LYS A 38 6.89 -3.94 -16.67
C LYS A 38 7.75 -3.32 -17.76
N ALA A 39 9.03 -3.68 -17.81
CA ALA A 39 9.85 -3.48 -18.99
C ALA A 39 9.76 -4.74 -19.85
N SER A 40 9.37 -4.57 -21.12
CA SER A 40 9.34 -5.67 -22.08
C SER A 40 10.40 -5.45 -23.16
N VAL A 41 11.36 -6.38 -23.27
CA VAL A 41 12.34 -6.39 -24.36
C VAL A 41 12.12 -7.67 -25.15
N THR A 42 11.77 -7.51 -26.42
CA THR A 42 11.59 -8.65 -27.33
C THR A 42 12.79 -8.73 -28.26
N ASP A 43 13.49 -9.86 -28.22
CA ASP A 43 14.54 -10.19 -29.18
C ASP A 43 13.93 -10.78 -30.45
N TYR A 44 14.44 -10.38 -31.62
CA TYR A 44 13.90 -10.77 -32.92
C TYR A 44 15.00 -11.43 -33.78
N GLY A 45 14.69 -12.61 -34.32
CA GLY A 45 15.50 -13.29 -35.33
C GLY A 45 14.61 -13.89 -36.40
N ASP A 46 15.07 -13.92 -37.66
CA ASP A 46 14.26 -14.31 -38.82
C ASP A 46 12.91 -13.56 -38.92
N ASN A 47 12.87 -12.27 -38.55
CA ASN A 47 11.65 -11.45 -38.50
C ASN A 47 10.54 -12.02 -37.59
N ARG A 48 10.88 -12.85 -36.60
CA ARG A 48 9.96 -13.33 -35.57
C ARG A 48 10.53 -13.07 -34.17
N ALA A 49 9.64 -12.87 -33.20
CA ALA A 49 10.02 -12.79 -31.80
C ALA A 49 10.60 -14.14 -31.35
N LEU A 50 11.82 -14.13 -30.83
CA LEU A 50 12.50 -15.31 -30.30
C LEU A 50 12.32 -15.42 -28.79
N GLU A 51 12.50 -14.30 -28.09
CA GLU A 51 12.42 -14.22 -26.64
C GLU A 51 11.78 -12.89 -26.23
N THR A 52 10.96 -12.91 -25.19
CA THR A 52 10.43 -11.70 -24.58
C THR A 52 10.73 -11.73 -23.09
N ASP A 53 11.63 -10.85 -22.67
CA ASP A 53 11.79 -10.52 -21.25
C ASP A 53 10.61 -9.62 -20.82
N ASN A 54 9.97 -9.93 -19.70
CA ASN A 54 8.87 -9.16 -19.12
C ASN A 54 9.15 -8.86 -17.63
N SER A 55 10.31 -8.30 -17.35
CA SER A 55 10.76 -7.96 -16.00
C SER A 55 9.93 -6.82 -15.37
N VAL A 56 9.58 -6.99 -14.09
CA VAL A 56 8.90 -5.94 -13.31
C VAL A 56 9.94 -4.96 -12.78
N THR A 57 9.82 -3.68 -13.13
CA THR A 57 10.78 -2.63 -12.74
C THR A 57 10.31 -1.76 -11.57
N GLY A 58 9.05 -1.91 -11.17
CA GLY A 58 8.43 -1.15 -10.08
C GLY A 58 6.92 -1.17 -10.21
N GLY A 59 6.26 -0.10 -9.78
CA GLY A 59 4.83 0.07 -9.97
C GLY A 59 4.26 1.23 -9.17
N THR A 60 2.94 1.34 -9.16
CA THR A 60 2.19 2.28 -8.32
C THR A 60 1.26 1.52 -7.39
N LEU A 61 1.04 2.07 -6.20
CA LEU A 61 0.05 1.62 -5.23
C LEU A 61 -0.88 2.80 -4.91
N SER A 62 -2.15 2.65 -5.25
CA SER A 62 -3.20 3.62 -4.92
C SER A 62 -4.12 3.02 -3.86
N ILE A 63 -4.33 3.77 -2.78
CA ILE A 63 -5.15 3.37 -1.65
C ILE A 63 -6.18 4.45 -1.36
N GLU A 64 -7.45 4.07 -1.37
CA GLU A 64 -8.58 4.96 -1.10
C GLU A 64 -9.16 4.65 0.27
N MET A 65 -9.03 5.60 1.20
CA MET A 65 -9.44 5.48 2.59
C MET A 65 -10.82 6.14 2.80
N ASN A 66 -11.63 5.54 3.67
CA ASN A 66 -12.94 6.09 4.04
C ASN A 66 -12.87 7.15 5.13
N GLN A 67 -11.76 7.18 5.87
CA GLN A 67 -11.52 8.19 6.89
C GLN A 67 -10.13 8.75 6.67
N ASP A 68 -10.08 10.06 6.70
CA ASP A 68 -8.88 10.85 6.92
C ASP A 68 -8.49 10.72 8.40
N GLU A 69 -7.32 10.12 8.65
CA GLU A 69 -6.68 10.16 9.96
C GLU A 69 -5.30 10.80 9.80
N ASP A 70 -5.14 12.03 10.28
CA ASP A 70 -3.88 12.79 10.33
C ASP A 70 -2.68 11.94 10.76
N ASP A 71 -2.84 11.11 11.78
CA ASP A 71 -1.75 10.30 12.34
C ASP A 71 -1.25 9.22 11.37
N ILE A 72 -2.07 8.82 10.40
CA ILE A 72 -1.69 7.93 9.30
C ILE A 72 -0.90 8.72 8.26
N TYR A 73 -1.34 9.93 7.89
CA TYR A 73 -0.62 10.79 6.95
C TYR A 73 0.77 11.18 7.46
N VAL A 74 0.84 11.65 8.70
CA VAL A 74 2.08 11.97 9.40
C VAL A 74 3.04 10.78 9.36
N PHE A 75 2.53 9.56 9.55
CA PHE A 75 3.34 8.35 9.51
C PHE A 75 3.80 7.96 8.11
N LEU A 76 2.92 8.03 7.11
CA LEU A 76 3.20 7.59 5.73
C LEU A 76 4.07 8.59 4.97
N LEU A 77 3.92 9.89 5.26
CA LEU A 77 4.63 10.98 4.58
C LEU A 77 5.81 11.52 5.39
N GLY A 78 5.91 11.17 6.68
CA GLY A 78 7.03 11.55 7.54
C GLY A 78 6.96 12.96 8.10
N HIS A 79 5.78 13.60 8.11
CA HIS A 79 5.61 14.95 8.66
C HIS A 79 5.79 14.98 10.18
N ALA A 80 6.05 16.17 10.70
CA ALA A 80 6.01 16.43 12.13
C ALA A 80 4.61 16.92 12.54
N LYS A 81 4.03 16.31 13.57
CA LYS A 81 2.80 16.80 14.22
C LYS A 81 3.13 17.36 15.58
N ASP A 82 2.78 18.63 15.79
CA ASP A 82 2.88 19.27 17.10
C ASP A 82 1.88 18.62 18.07
N LYS A 83 2.37 18.20 19.24
CA LYS A 83 1.58 17.45 20.21
C LYS A 83 0.68 18.33 21.09
N GLU A 84 0.96 19.63 21.17
CA GLU A 84 0.21 20.59 21.97
C GLU A 84 -0.87 21.29 21.14
N THR A 85 -0.56 21.65 19.89
CA THR A 85 -1.50 22.37 19.00
C THR A 85 -2.22 21.45 18.02
N GLY A 86 -1.65 20.29 17.70
CA GLY A 86 -2.14 19.38 16.66
C GLY A 86 -1.76 19.80 15.24
N GLU A 87 -0.97 20.87 15.07
CA GLU A 87 -0.53 21.36 13.76
C GLU A 87 0.40 20.36 13.08
N ILE A 88 0.12 20.04 11.82
CA ILE A 88 0.99 19.23 10.96
C ILE A 88 1.86 20.19 10.16
N ILE A 89 3.18 20.07 10.32
CA ILE A 89 4.15 20.91 9.63
C ILE A 89 4.63 20.16 8.40
N TYR A 90 4.23 20.65 7.24
CA TYR A 90 4.70 20.17 5.94
C TYR A 90 6.02 20.87 5.59
N ASN A 91 7.13 20.15 5.60
CA ASN A 91 8.43 20.67 5.21
C ASN A 91 8.84 20.13 3.84
N VAL A 92 9.37 20.99 2.96
CA VAL A 92 9.92 20.56 1.66
C VAL A 92 11.07 19.55 1.79
N ASN A 93 11.73 19.50 2.95
CA ASN A 93 12.78 18.55 3.25
C ASN A 93 12.27 17.27 3.90
N ASP A 94 10.96 17.16 4.17
CA ASP A 94 10.38 15.91 4.69
C ASP A 94 10.57 14.83 3.63
N THR A 95 11.16 13.72 4.06
CA THR A 95 11.38 12.57 3.20
C THR A 95 10.41 11.48 3.61
N ALA A 96 9.44 11.21 2.75
CA ALA A 96 8.50 10.12 2.96
C ALA A 96 9.27 8.80 3.16
N PRO A 97 9.07 8.11 4.29
CA PRO A 97 9.77 6.87 4.58
C PRO A 97 9.32 5.77 3.62
N TYR A 98 10.18 4.75 3.47
CA TYR A 98 9.74 3.50 2.84
C TYR A 98 8.87 2.72 3.81
N VAL A 99 7.76 2.19 3.33
CA VAL A 99 6.83 1.39 4.10
C VAL A 99 6.48 0.09 3.38
N GLY A 100 6.18 -0.94 4.17
CA GLY A 100 5.50 -2.13 3.70
C GLY A 100 4.00 -1.96 3.87
N CYS A 101 3.21 -2.34 2.85
CA CYS A 101 1.76 -2.17 2.85
C CYS A 101 1.06 -3.48 2.53
N GLY A 102 0.10 -3.86 3.37
CA GLY A 102 -0.66 -5.09 3.23
C GLY A 102 -2.15 -4.87 3.17
N ALA A 103 -2.86 -5.71 2.42
CA ALA A 103 -4.31 -5.75 2.42
C ALA A 103 -4.85 -7.16 2.25
N ILE A 104 -5.99 -7.43 2.89
CA ILE A 104 -6.75 -8.68 2.80
C ILE A 104 -8.01 -8.39 2.01
N GLY A 105 -8.24 -9.14 0.94
CA GLY A 105 -9.52 -9.12 0.23
C GLY A 105 -10.13 -10.52 0.17
N LYS A 106 -11.45 -10.59 0.02
CA LYS A 106 -12.14 -11.87 -0.14
C LYS A 106 -12.15 -12.30 -1.60
N SER A 107 -11.87 -13.57 -1.87
CA SER A 107 -12.02 -14.16 -3.21
C SER A 107 -12.75 -15.49 -3.09
N GLY A 108 -14.06 -15.46 -3.35
CA GLY A 108 -14.94 -16.60 -3.09
C GLY A 108 -15.01 -16.94 -1.60
N SER A 109 -14.65 -18.16 -1.24
CA SER A 109 -14.63 -18.64 0.16
C SER A 109 -13.30 -18.38 0.89
N LYS A 110 -12.28 -17.88 0.20
CA LYS A 110 -10.94 -17.66 0.78
C LYS A 110 -10.63 -16.19 1.02
N TYR A 111 -9.73 -15.95 1.97
CA TYR A 111 -9.13 -14.65 2.23
C TYR A 111 -7.76 -14.58 1.56
N VAL A 112 -7.53 -13.55 0.75
CA VAL A 112 -6.28 -13.37 0.01
C VAL A 112 -5.56 -12.16 0.57
N ALA A 113 -4.45 -12.40 1.28
CA ALA A 113 -3.56 -11.34 1.72
C ALA A 113 -2.55 -11.01 0.62
N LYS A 114 -2.27 -9.72 0.44
CA LYS A 114 -1.19 -9.21 -0.40
C LYS A 114 -0.35 -8.27 0.43
N PHE A 115 0.97 -8.32 0.25
CA PHE A 115 1.90 -7.44 0.94
C PHE A 115 2.93 -6.90 -0.06
N TYR A 116 3.02 -5.58 -0.16
CA TYR A 116 3.99 -4.86 -0.98
C TYR A 116 5.12 -4.43 -0.05
N LYS A 117 6.34 -4.82 -0.39
CA LYS A 117 7.47 -4.76 0.56
C LYS A 117 8.13 -3.38 0.66
N LYS A 118 8.13 -2.61 -0.42
CA LYS A 118 8.76 -1.29 -0.45
C LYS A 118 7.90 -0.34 -1.26
N VAL A 119 7.21 0.54 -0.56
CA VAL A 119 6.36 1.59 -1.11
C VAL A 119 6.80 2.92 -0.52
N GLN A 120 6.88 3.95 -1.33
CA GLN A 120 7.06 5.33 -0.88
C GLN A 120 5.83 6.12 -1.29
N PHE A 121 5.11 6.69 -0.33
CA PHE A 121 3.93 7.50 -0.62
C PHE A 121 4.32 8.93 -0.98
N SER A 122 3.49 9.54 -1.82
CA SER A 122 3.55 10.97 -2.13
C SER A 122 2.38 11.70 -1.49
N GLU A 123 2.56 13.01 -1.31
CA GLU A 123 1.52 13.94 -0.89
C GLU A 123 0.25 13.72 -1.73
N PRO A 124 -0.91 13.43 -1.09
CA PRO A 124 -2.18 13.37 -1.80
C PRO A 124 -2.56 14.75 -2.33
N ASN A 125 -3.40 14.80 -3.37
CA ASN A 125 -3.93 16.08 -3.82
C ASN A 125 -4.90 16.67 -2.77
N ASP A 126 -4.80 17.98 -2.54
CA ASP A 126 -5.78 18.75 -1.78
C ASP A 126 -7.09 18.89 -2.58
N GLU A 127 -7.95 17.87 -2.51
CA GLU A 127 -9.25 17.85 -3.18
C GLU A 127 -10.39 18.09 -2.17
N ASN A 128 -10.90 19.33 -2.14
CA ASN A 128 -12.06 19.69 -1.34
C ASN A 128 -13.31 19.84 -2.22
N THR A 129 -14.24 18.88 -2.16
CA THR A 129 -15.52 18.96 -2.87
C THR A 129 -16.62 19.52 -1.98
N THR A 130 -17.41 20.46 -2.50
CA THR A 130 -18.58 21.01 -1.80
C THR A 130 -19.72 19.99 -1.73
N LYS A 131 -20.59 20.14 -0.72
CA LYS A 131 -21.69 19.21 -0.43
C LYS A 131 -22.61 19.05 -1.65
N GLN A 132 -22.72 17.83 -2.17
CA GLN A 132 -23.65 17.46 -3.26
C GLN A 132 -24.92 16.78 -2.69
N GLU A 133 -26.01 16.77 -3.47
CA GLU A 133 -27.33 16.23 -3.10
C GLU A 133 -27.29 14.73 -2.74
N ASN A 134 -26.32 14.00 -3.29
CA ASN A 134 -25.92 12.68 -2.82
C ASN A 134 -24.78 12.84 -1.82
N THR A 135 -24.92 12.27 -0.63
CA THR A 135 -23.87 12.25 0.40
C THR A 135 -22.75 11.31 -0.03
N THR A 136 -21.95 11.69 -1.03
CA THR A 136 -20.68 11.01 -1.33
C THR A 136 -19.76 11.32 -0.16
N PHE A 137 -19.45 10.32 0.65
CA PHE A 137 -18.40 10.45 1.67
C PHE A 137 -17.11 10.79 0.92
N GLY A 138 -16.45 11.87 1.31
CA GLY A 138 -15.16 12.23 0.72
C GLY A 138 -14.17 11.10 1.03
N HIS A 139 -13.71 10.41 0.00
CA HIS A 139 -12.67 9.40 0.14
C HIS A 139 -11.34 10.05 -0.17
N THR A 140 -10.36 9.90 0.72
CA THR A 140 -9.01 10.42 0.46
C THR A 140 -8.17 9.32 -0.18
N THR A 141 -7.56 9.63 -1.32
CA THR A 141 -6.69 8.71 -2.05
C THR A 141 -5.24 9.07 -1.81
N VAL A 142 -4.45 8.11 -1.34
CA VAL A 142 -3.00 8.23 -1.23
C VAL A 142 -2.34 7.37 -2.31
N GLU A 143 -1.39 7.96 -3.02
CA GLU A 143 -0.63 7.29 -4.07
C GLU A 143 0.81 7.06 -3.64
N GLY A 144 1.37 5.90 -3.99
CA GLY A 144 2.74 5.56 -3.68
C GLY A 144 3.43 4.81 -4.81
N THR A 145 4.75 4.93 -4.85
CA THR A 145 5.60 4.24 -5.81
C THR A 145 6.10 2.93 -5.20
N ILE A 146 5.85 1.82 -5.89
CA ILE A 146 6.39 0.49 -5.54
C ILE A 146 7.80 0.38 -6.12
N LEU A 147 8.75 0.08 -5.25
CA LEU A 147 10.15 -0.15 -5.61
C LEU A 147 10.52 -1.62 -5.42
N ILE A 148 11.46 -2.10 -6.23
CA ILE A 148 11.98 -3.47 -6.13
C ILE A 148 13.06 -3.49 -5.04
N PRO A 149 12.88 -4.27 -3.95
CA PRO A 149 13.93 -4.45 -2.94
C PRO A 149 15.12 -5.20 -3.52
N GLU A 150 16.28 -5.18 -2.84
CA GLU A 150 17.50 -5.84 -3.30
C GLU A 150 17.33 -7.36 -3.48
N ASP A 151 16.43 -7.98 -2.72
CA ASP A 151 16.10 -9.40 -2.86
C ASP A 151 15.20 -9.74 -4.06
N GLY A 152 14.79 -8.74 -4.84
CA GLY A 152 13.94 -8.88 -6.03
C GLY A 152 12.47 -9.19 -5.73
N ALA A 153 12.13 -9.60 -4.50
CA ALA A 153 10.78 -9.91 -4.10
C ALA A 153 10.05 -8.64 -3.69
N TRP A 154 9.28 -8.05 -4.60
CA TRP A 154 8.54 -6.80 -4.38
C TRP A 154 7.13 -7.00 -3.79
N LYS A 155 6.55 -8.19 -3.96
CA LYS A 155 5.19 -8.50 -3.50
C LYS A 155 5.06 -9.95 -3.03
N LEU A 156 4.38 -10.11 -1.89
CA LEU A 156 3.95 -11.40 -1.35
C LEU A 156 2.44 -11.53 -1.48
N ARG A 157 1.96 -12.76 -1.68
CA ARG A 157 0.54 -13.08 -1.74
C ARG A 157 0.31 -14.47 -1.17
N GLU A 158 -0.67 -14.58 -0.29
CA GLU A 158 -1.03 -15.85 0.35
C GLU A 158 -2.55 -15.96 0.53
N GLU A 159 -3.06 -17.18 0.51
CA GLU A 159 -4.49 -17.47 0.69
C GLU A 159 -4.73 -18.20 2.02
N PHE A 160 -5.77 -17.78 2.73
CA PHE A 160 -6.13 -18.30 4.05
C PHE A 160 -7.58 -18.76 4.06
N ALA A 161 -7.86 -19.71 4.96
CA ALA A 161 -9.23 -20.19 5.20
C ALA A 161 -10.01 -19.18 6.04
N THR A 162 -9.36 -18.51 6.99
CA THR A 162 -10.00 -17.54 7.88
C THR A 162 -9.39 -16.14 7.78
N LEU A 163 -10.20 -15.13 8.11
CA LEU A 163 -9.72 -13.75 8.21
C LEU A 163 -8.70 -13.58 9.34
N ALA A 164 -8.85 -14.33 10.43
CA ALA A 164 -7.95 -14.26 11.58
C ALA A 164 -6.52 -14.67 11.20
N GLU A 165 -6.35 -15.80 10.51
CA GLU A 165 -5.03 -16.27 10.04
C GLU A 165 -4.38 -15.25 9.09
N ALA A 166 -5.17 -14.70 8.17
CA ALA A 166 -4.70 -13.68 7.24
C ALA A 166 -4.25 -12.39 7.95
N LYS A 167 -4.99 -11.97 9.00
CA LYS A 167 -4.61 -10.83 9.85
C LYS A 167 -3.33 -11.12 10.63
N THR A 168 -3.21 -12.29 11.26
CA THR A 168 -1.99 -12.68 11.98
C THR A 168 -0.77 -12.67 11.05
N TRP A 169 -0.92 -13.16 9.83
CA TRP A 169 0.16 -13.15 8.85
C TRP A 169 0.59 -11.72 8.49
N LEU A 170 -0.35 -10.83 8.15
CA LEU A 170 -0.03 -9.43 7.83
C LEU A 170 0.54 -8.66 9.02
N ASN A 171 -0.07 -8.82 10.20
CA ASN A 171 0.38 -8.17 11.43
C ASN A 171 1.80 -8.59 11.80
N GLY A 172 2.12 -9.88 11.63
CA GLY A 172 3.47 -10.39 11.80
C GLY A 172 4.47 -9.79 10.81
N LYS A 173 4.05 -9.43 9.58
CA LYS A 173 4.94 -8.72 8.64
C LYS A 173 5.26 -7.31 9.08
N VAL A 174 4.28 -6.56 9.60
CA VAL A 174 4.46 -5.15 9.97
C VAL A 174 4.84 -4.92 11.44
N GLY A 175 4.98 -5.99 12.22
CA GLY A 175 5.32 -5.90 13.65
C GLY A 175 4.16 -5.45 14.55
N ILE A 176 2.91 -5.60 14.11
CA ILE A 176 1.74 -5.42 14.98
C ILE A 176 1.64 -6.67 15.87
N ALA A 177 1.71 -6.49 17.19
CA ALA A 177 1.44 -7.58 18.12
C ALA A 177 0.01 -8.11 17.87
N ALA A 178 -0.12 -9.43 17.72
CA ALA A 178 -1.44 -10.05 17.64
C ALA A 178 -2.18 -9.78 18.97
N ALA A 179 -3.26 -9.01 18.91
CA ALA A 179 -4.17 -8.79 20.03
C ALA A 179 -4.97 -10.08 20.31
#